data_AF-A0A932HXQ7-F1
#
_entry.id   AF-A0A932HXQ7-F1
#
_cell.length_a   1.000
_cell.length_b   1.000
_cell.length_c   1.000
_cell.angle_alpha   90.00
_cell.angle_beta   90.00
_cell.angle_gamma   90.00
#
_symmetry.space_group_name_H-M   'P 1'
#
loop_
_entity.id
_entity.type
_entity.pdbx_description
1 polymer ?
#
loop_
_entity_poly.entity_id
_entity_poly.type
_entity_poly.pdbx_seq_one_letter_code
_entity_poly.pdbx_strand_id
1 'polypeptide(L)'
;MDYPAPSPERVKRAPEARGEGNEADLQPRGAERAAAHPPALGVGAPGRGARGPRGIRPVRGRAPEPHLPPGGGDVRGGRRLDRHLHRPPRPGRVGVAARLPGARRVRHGGGASLPPPRPVRERRPPPLPPGAHEIRREPDTPVGAPRAAVVLLSGGMDSAVALACARAEGLACHALSFDYGQRHRMELEAARRVAGALGATSHATAQIDLRAIGGSALTGDAEVPKDRGRIGEGIPVTYVPARNTVFLSFALALAEVRGAEDIFIGVNALDYSGYPDCRPEYIAAFERMARLATKAGVEGRPLSIRTPLIALPKAGIIRKGLELGVDFALTHSCYDPLAPGRPCGRCDACLLRRRGFAEAGVADPLPYPG
;
A
#
# COMPACT_ATOMS: atom_id res chain seq x y z
N MET A 1 -34.01 -13.62 -46.13
CA MET A 1 -32.90 -14.59 -46.27
C MET A 1 -32.48 -14.99 -44.85
N ASP A 2 -33.37 -15.55 -44.03
CA ASP A 2 -34.05 -16.86 -44.12
C ASP A 2 -33.08 -18.06 -44.06
N TYR A 3 -33.10 -18.64 -42.85
CA TYR A 3 -32.54 -19.89 -42.29
C TYR A 3 -32.76 -21.14 -43.19
N PRO A 4 -32.12 -22.33 -42.96
CA PRO A 4 -32.16 -23.00 -41.65
C PRO A 4 -30.97 -23.87 -41.19
N ALA A 5 -30.97 -24.12 -39.88
CA ALA A 5 -30.26 -25.18 -39.17
C ALA A 5 -30.90 -26.57 -39.41
N PRO A 6 -30.20 -27.69 -39.13
CA PRO A 6 -30.84 -28.98 -38.95
C PRO A 6 -30.91 -29.40 -37.47
N SER A 7 -32.07 -29.98 -37.12
CA SER A 7 -32.44 -30.61 -35.85
C SER A 7 -31.92 -32.06 -35.74
N PRO A 8 -32.02 -32.70 -34.56
CA PRO A 8 -31.31 -33.94 -34.21
C PRO A 8 -32.19 -35.20 -34.27
N GLU A 9 -31.62 -36.38 -34.57
CA GLU A 9 -32.20 -37.68 -34.21
C GLU A 9 -31.25 -38.87 -34.51
N ARG A 10 -30.82 -39.61 -33.48
CA ARG A 10 -31.17 -41.04 -33.24
C ARG A 10 -30.23 -41.73 -32.25
N VAL A 11 -30.85 -42.11 -31.14
CA VAL A 11 -30.42 -43.07 -30.12
C VAL A 11 -30.25 -44.46 -30.75
N LYS A 12 -29.14 -45.15 -30.44
CA LYS A 12 -29.05 -46.62 -30.51
C LYS A 12 -28.40 -47.18 -29.24
N ARG A 13 -29.05 -48.23 -28.74
CA ARG A 13 -28.84 -48.95 -27.48
C ARG A 13 -27.54 -49.75 -27.45
N ALA A 14 -27.09 -50.00 -26.22
CA ALA A 14 -26.04 -50.94 -25.80
C ALA A 14 -26.43 -52.43 -26.01
N PRO A 15 -25.46 -53.34 -25.78
CA PRO A 15 -25.76 -54.60 -25.11
C PRO A 15 -24.94 -54.80 -23.82
N GLU A 16 -25.57 -55.53 -22.89
CA GLU A 16 -25.10 -55.97 -21.58
C GLU A 16 -24.27 -57.28 -21.65
N ALA A 17 -23.35 -57.47 -20.69
CA ALA A 17 -22.92 -58.76 -20.11
C ALA A 17 -22.15 -58.44 -18.82
N ARG A 18 -22.71 -58.63 -17.61
CA ARG A 18 -22.79 -59.84 -16.74
C ARG A 18 -21.45 -60.34 -16.17
N GLY A 19 -21.43 -60.47 -14.84
CA GLY A 19 -20.40 -61.10 -13.97
C GLY A 19 -20.37 -60.38 -12.61
N GLU A 20 -21.21 -60.74 -11.63
CA GLU A 20 -20.85 -61.60 -10.48
C GLU A 20 -19.73 -60.97 -9.61
N GLY A 21 -19.83 -60.64 -8.32
CA GLY A 21 -20.74 -60.93 -7.23
C GLY A 21 -19.89 -61.06 -5.96
N ASN A 22 -20.05 -60.18 -4.95
CA ASN A 22 -20.11 -60.50 -3.51
C ASN A 22 -20.08 -59.23 -2.63
N GLU A 23 -21.18 -59.02 -1.90
CA GLU A 23 -21.26 -58.25 -0.66
C GLU A 23 -20.96 -59.16 0.54
N ALA A 24 -20.18 -58.66 1.49
CA ALA A 24 -20.17 -58.93 2.93
C ALA A 24 -18.93 -58.18 3.49
N ASP A 25 -18.91 -57.45 4.59
CA ASP A 25 -19.77 -57.38 5.76
C ASP A 25 -19.37 -56.08 6.50
N LEU A 26 -20.34 -55.32 6.98
CA LEU A 26 -20.13 -54.09 7.76
C LEU A 26 -20.96 -54.24 9.03
N GLN A 27 -20.32 -54.43 10.19
CA GLN A 27 -20.58 -53.69 11.44
C GLN A 27 -19.70 -54.15 12.62
N PRO A 28 -19.57 -53.30 13.67
CA PRO A 28 -18.37 -53.21 14.51
C PRO A 28 -18.49 -53.97 15.85
N ARG A 29 -17.35 -54.24 16.48
CA ARG A 29 -17.27 -54.64 17.89
C ARG A 29 -16.31 -53.73 18.65
N GLY A 30 -16.80 -53.14 19.73
CA GLY A 30 -16.02 -52.39 20.70
C GLY A 30 -15.45 -53.25 21.83
N ALA A 31 -14.80 -52.54 22.77
CA ALA A 31 -14.21 -52.91 24.07
C ALA A 31 -12.69 -52.75 24.06
N GLU A 32 -11.97 -52.25 25.08
CA GLU A 32 -12.25 -51.46 26.29
C GLU A 32 -10.84 -51.14 26.87
N ARG A 33 -10.71 -50.01 27.57
CA ARG A 33 -9.80 -49.74 28.71
C ARG A 33 -8.27 -49.89 28.57
N ALA A 34 -7.58 -48.76 28.74
CA ALA A 34 -6.54 -48.60 29.76
C ALA A 34 -6.37 -47.12 30.15
N ALA A 35 -6.50 -46.84 31.45
CA ALA A 35 -6.33 -45.55 32.07
C ALA A 35 -4.87 -45.32 32.48
N ALA A 36 -4.38 -44.08 32.39
CA ALA A 36 -3.21 -43.62 33.15
C ALA A 36 -3.36 -42.12 33.45
N HIS A 37 -3.46 -41.81 34.75
CA HIS A 37 -3.47 -40.48 35.33
C HIS A 37 -2.04 -39.89 35.46
N PRO A 38 -1.91 -38.55 35.64
CA PRO A 38 -0.64 -37.84 35.66
C PRO A 38 -0.05 -37.74 37.08
N PRO A 39 1.24 -37.38 37.27
CA PRO A 39 1.71 -36.95 38.57
C PRO A 39 1.77 -35.42 38.69
N ALA A 40 1.39 -34.97 39.88
CA ALA A 40 1.30 -33.59 40.33
C ALA A 40 2.59 -33.09 41.00
N LEU A 41 2.76 -31.76 40.95
CA LEU A 41 3.28 -30.83 41.96
C LEU A 41 4.21 -31.35 43.08
N GLY A 42 5.44 -30.83 43.10
CA GLY A 42 6.32 -30.78 44.27
C GLY A 42 6.70 -29.34 44.59
N VAL A 43 6.35 -28.89 45.79
CA VAL A 43 6.66 -27.57 46.37
C VAL A 43 8.06 -27.61 47.00
N GLY A 44 8.89 -26.60 46.74
CA GLY A 44 10.17 -26.40 47.43
C GLY A 44 10.76 -25.02 47.14
N ALA A 45 10.73 -24.13 48.12
CA ALA A 45 11.47 -22.86 48.18
C ALA A 45 12.34 -22.87 49.46
N PRO A 46 13.23 -21.88 49.75
CA PRO A 46 13.80 -20.82 48.91
C PRO A 46 15.35 -20.75 48.97
N GLY A 47 15.98 -20.10 47.98
CA GLY A 47 17.43 -19.82 47.96
C GLY A 47 17.74 -18.50 47.28
N ARG A 48 18.48 -17.64 48.00
CA ARG A 48 18.73 -16.21 47.75
C ARG A 48 19.68 -15.96 46.57
N GLY A 49 19.54 -14.83 45.86
CA GLY A 49 20.69 -14.23 45.17
C GLY A 49 20.44 -13.39 43.92
N ALA A 50 20.31 -12.08 44.11
CA ALA A 50 20.96 -11.03 43.32
C ALA A 50 20.49 -10.67 41.88
N ARG A 51 19.97 -9.42 41.82
CA ARG A 51 20.16 -8.36 40.79
C ARG A 51 19.39 -8.46 39.46
N GLY A 52 18.22 -7.83 39.44
CA GLY A 52 17.56 -7.39 38.20
C GLY A 52 18.03 -6.01 37.70
N PRO A 53 17.94 -5.72 36.39
CA PRO A 53 18.15 -4.38 35.88
C PRO A 53 16.84 -3.55 35.90
N ARG A 54 16.90 -2.52 36.75
CA ARG A 54 16.20 -1.22 36.77
C ARG A 54 15.07 -0.98 35.75
N GLY A 55 13.85 -0.88 36.28
CA GLY A 55 12.68 -0.32 35.61
C GLY A 55 12.78 1.19 35.36
N ILE A 56 12.27 1.61 34.21
CA ILE A 56 12.08 3.01 33.82
C ILE A 56 10.82 3.54 34.53
N ARG A 57 10.95 4.70 35.17
CA ARG A 57 9.85 5.38 35.89
C ARG A 57 8.78 5.91 34.92
N PRO A 58 7.49 5.88 35.28
CA PRO A 58 6.45 6.56 34.51
C PRO A 58 6.53 8.07 34.72
N VAL A 59 6.49 8.82 33.61
CA VAL A 59 6.35 10.28 33.60
C VAL A 59 4.91 10.62 33.93
N ARG A 60 4.69 11.40 35.00
CA ARG A 60 3.38 11.93 35.38
C ARG A 60 2.88 12.90 34.30
N GLY A 61 1.69 12.63 33.77
CA GLY A 61 0.98 13.51 32.85
C GLY A 61 0.55 14.82 33.51
N ARG A 62 0.67 15.93 32.76
CA ARG A 62 -0.07 17.17 33.03
C ARG A 62 -1.48 17.01 32.47
N ALA A 63 -2.48 17.32 33.29
CA ALA A 63 -3.87 17.43 32.87
C ALA A 63 -4.08 18.62 31.92
N PRO A 64 -4.97 18.52 30.92
CA PRO A 64 -5.42 19.68 30.16
C PRO A 64 -6.44 20.51 30.96
N GLU A 65 -6.31 21.83 30.90
CA GLU A 65 -7.26 22.79 31.50
C GLU A 65 -8.63 22.77 30.78
N PRO A 66 -9.73 23.07 31.48
CA PRO A 66 -11.06 23.14 30.88
C PRO A 66 -11.28 24.48 30.15
N HIS A 67 -11.70 24.39 28.87
CA HIS A 67 -12.17 25.54 28.11
C HIS A 67 -13.56 25.99 28.60
N LEU A 68 -13.69 27.31 28.84
CA LEU A 68 -14.95 27.99 29.14
C LEU A 68 -15.95 27.90 27.97
N PRO A 69 -17.27 27.88 28.24
CA PRO A 69 -18.31 27.94 27.21
C PRO A 69 -18.51 29.39 26.71
N PRO A 70 -18.87 29.61 25.42
CA PRO A 70 -19.40 30.89 25.00
C PRO A 70 -20.87 31.03 25.43
N GLY A 71 -21.18 32.19 25.98
CA GLY A 71 -22.50 32.58 26.47
C GLY A 71 -23.55 32.73 25.35
N GLY A 72 -24.80 32.59 25.77
CA GLY A 72 -25.97 32.78 24.92
C GLY A 72 -26.17 34.22 24.47
N GLY A 73 -26.75 34.36 23.28
CA GLY A 73 -27.32 35.57 22.73
C GLY A 73 -28.49 35.17 21.83
N ASP A 74 -29.68 35.30 22.37
CA ASP A 74 -30.96 35.06 21.71
C ASP A 74 -31.36 36.36 20.97
N VAL A 75 -31.51 36.34 19.64
CA VAL A 75 -32.33 37.34 18.91
C VAL A 75 -33.02 36.68 17.72
N ARG A 76 -34.35 36.81 17.73
CA ARG A 76 -35.32 36.36 16.74
C ARG A 76 -35.35 37.23 15.47
N GLY A 77 -35.84 36.61 14.39
CA GLY A 77 -36.45 37.25 13.21
C GLY A 77 -35.52 37.28 11.99
N GLY A 78 -35.87 36.84 10.80
CA GLY A 78 -37.15 36.49 10.19
C GLY A 78 -37.18 37.09 8.79
N ARG A 79 -37.40 36.24 7.76
CA ARG A 79 -37.75 36.59 6.35
C ARG A 79 -36.59 37.23 5.56
N ARG A 80 -36.40 37.06 4.24
CA ARG A 80 -37.21 36.53 3.13
C ARG A 80 -36.26 36.20 1.98
N LEU A 81 -36.71 35.31 1.09
CA LEU A 81 -36.18 35.03 -0.24
C LEU A 81 -36.06 36.31 -1.08
N ASP A 82 -35.05 36.41 -1.94
CA ASP A 82 -35.33 36.55 -3.37
C ASP A 82 -34.14 36.19 -4.27
N ARG A 83 -34.49 35.50 -5.35
CA ARG A 83 -33.68 35.19 -6.52
C ARG A 83 -33.43 36.50 -7.29
N HIS A 84 -32.31 36.61 -8.02
CA HIS A 84 -32.33 36.85 -9.47
C HIS A 84 -30.93 36.80 -10.09
N LEU A 85 -30.93 36.25 -11.30
CA LEU A 85 -29.84 36.01 -12.23
C LEU A 85 -29.33 37.33 -12.86
N HIS A 86 -28.02 37.47 -13.10
CA HIS A 86 -27.42 37.54 -14.44
C HIS A 86 -25.95 38.02 -14.44
N ARG A 87 -25.28 37.65 -15.54
CA ARG A 87 -23.85 37.64 -15.88
C ARG A 87 -23.16 39.04 -15.96
N PRO A 88 -21.81 39.08 -16.07
CA PRO A 88 -20.98 40.26 -15.83
C PRO A 88 -20.63 41.04 -17.11
N PRO A 89 -20.08 42.27 -16.97
CA PRO A 89 -19.19 42.84 -17.97
C PRO A 89 -17.74 43.01 -17.47
N ARG A 90 -16.83 43.00 -18.45
CA ARG A 90 -15.37 43.06 -18.38
C ARG A 90 -14.84 44.53 -18.38
N PRO A 91 -13.52 44.77 -18.26
CA PRO A 91 -12.96 45.87 -17.48
C PRO A 91 -12.73 47.17 -18.26
N GLY A 92 -12.80 48.30 -17.54
CA GLY A 92 -12.48 49.64 -18.02
C GLY A 92 -11.61 50.40 -17.02
N ARG A 93 -10.61 51.09 -17.54
CA ARG A 93 -9.48 51.75 -16.86
C ARG A 93 -9.86 53.00 -16.04
N VAL A 94 -9.15 53.14 -14.91
CA VAL A 94 -8.45 54.33 -14.37
C VAL A 94 -9.22 55.64 -14.26
N GLY A 95 -9.33 56.16 -13.02
CA GLY A 95 -9.57 57.58 -12.82
C GLY A 95 -9.84 58.02 -11.38
N VAL A 96 -8.81 58.62 -10.79
CA VAL A 96 -8.87 59.78 -9.87
C VAL A 96 -9.18 59.55 -8.38
N ALA A 97 -8.28 60.17 -7.61
CA ALA A 97 -8.13 60.26 -6.16
C ALA A 97 -9.35 60.75 -5.37
N ALA A 98 -9.46 60.25 -4.13
CA ALA A 98 -10.02 60.97 -3.00
C ALA A 98 -9.10 60.78 -1.78
N ARG A 99 -8.69 61.91 -1.19
CA ARG A 99 -7.89 62.01 0.04
C ARG A 99 -8.82 62.18 1.25
N LEU A 100 -8.31 61.83 2.43
CA LEU A 100 -8.31 62.54 3.75
C LEU A 100 -8.32 61.50 4.91
N PRO A 101 -8.01 61.86 6.16
CA PRO A 101 -6.80 62.55 6.66
C PRO A 101 -6.20 61.86 7.92
N GLY A 102 -4.92 62.11 8.22
CA GLY A 102 -4.38 61.81 9.56
C GLY A 102 -2.90 61.41 9.59
N ALA A 103 -1.99 62.33 9.30
CA ALA A 103 -0.59 62.15 9.65
C ALA A 103 0.00 63.48 10.13
N ARG A 104 0.36 63.51 11.41
CA ARG A 104 1.18 64.56 12.02
C ARG A 104 2.52 64.63 11.28
N ARG A 105 2.93 65.85 10.94
CA ARG A 105 4.27 66.17 10.44
C ARG A 105 5.31 65.90 11.53
N VAL A 106 6.33 65.11 11.20
CA VAL A 106 7.64 65.16 11.87
C VAL A 106 8.68 65.47 10.80
N ARG A 107 9.55 66.43 11.12
CA ARG A 107 10.53 67.05 10.22
C ARG A 107 11.70 66.13 9.88
N HIS A 108 12.27 66.40 8.71
CA HIS A 108 13.43 65.78 8.06
C HIS A 108 14.68 65.60 8.94
N GLY A 109 15.24 64.39 8.87
CA GLY A 109 16.66 64.06 9.09
C GLY A 109 17.16 63.23 7.91
N GLY A 110 18.40 63.45 7.49
CA GLY A 110 18.96 63.13 6.17
C GLY A 110 18.81 61.68 5.67
N GLY A 111 18.54 61.55 4.37
CA GLY A 111 18.57 60.27 3.66
C GLY A 111 20.00 59.83 3.38
N ALA A 112 20.43 58.75 4.03
CA ALA A 112 21.50 57.90 3.54
C ALA A 112 20.86 56.78 2.70
N SER A 113 21.08 56.80 1.39
CA SER A 113 20.70 55.72 0.49
C SER A 113 21.48 54.45 0.87
N LEU A 114 20.78 53.37 1.21
CA LEU A 114 21.41 52.05 1.32
C LEU A 114 21.92 51.61 -0.06
N PRO A 115 23.16 51.09 -0.18
CA PRO A 115 23.65 50.54 -1.45
C PRO A 115 22.94 49.21 -1.77
N PRO A 116 22.81 48.85 -3.06
CA PRO A 116 22.19 47.59 -3.46
C PRO A 116 22.99 46.37 -2.97
N PRO A 117 22.33 45.21 -2.74
CA PRO A 117 23.01 44.00 -2.32
C PRO A 117 24.01 43.54 -3.38
N ARG A 118 25.21 43.14 -2.93
CA ARG A 118 26.27 42.62 -3.81
C ARG A 118 25.87 41.23 -4.35
N PRO A 119 26.23 40.88 -5.60
CA PRO A 119 25.97 39.56 -6.13
C PRO A 119 26.73 38.49 -5.33
N VAL A 120 26.01 37.44 -4.94
CA VAL A 120 26.59 36.25 -4.30
C VAL A 120 27.42 35.52 -5.35
N ARG A 121 28.75 35.51 -5.21
CA ARG A 121 29.62 34.66 -6.04
C ARG A 121 29.31 33.20 -5.71
N GLU A 122 28.84 32.44 -6.69
CA GLU A 122 28.81 30.98 -6.63
C GLU A 122 30.23 30.47 -6.36
N ARG A 123 30.45 29.91 -5.16
CA ARG A 123 31.68 29.19 -4.86
C ARG A 123 31.57 27.82 -5.52
N ARG A 124 32.42 27.53 -6.50
CA ARG A 124 32.62 26.16 -6.98
C ARG A 124 32.98 25.27 -5.78
N PRO A 125 32.39 24.06 -5.65
CA PRO A 125 32.82 23.11 -4.64
C PRO A 125 34.31 22.80 -4.81
N PRO A 126 35.04 22.53 -3.71
CA PRO A 126 36.45 22.20 -3.79
C PRO A 126 36.67 20.95 -4.66
N PRO A 127 37.75 20.89 -5.45
CA PRO A 127 38.09 19.68 -6.19
C PRO A 127 38.33 18.53 -5.21
N LEU A 128 37.83 17.35 -5.56
CA LEU A 128 38.06 16.12 -4.80
C LEU A 128 39.58 15.87 -4.66
N PRO A 129 40.04 15.38 -3.50
CA PRO A 129 41.46 15.13 -3.27
C PRO A 129 41.99 14.08 -4.27
N PRO A 130 43.20 14.28 -4.83
CA PRO A 130 43.82 13.30 -5.71
C PRO A 130 44.24 12.08 -4.87
N GLY A 131 43.62 10.94 -5.15
CA GLY A 131 43.82 9.70 -4.39
C GLY A 131 42.55 8.88 -4.17
N ALA A 132 41.57 8.95 -5.08
CA ALA A 132 40.54 7.92 -5.17
C ALA A 132 41.26 6.60 -5.46
N HIS A 133 41.49 5.82 -4.39
CA HIS A 133 41.99 4.47 -4.49
C HIS A 133 41.20 3.76 -5.60
N GLU A 134 41.91 3.16 -6.56
CA GLU A 134 41.30 2.18 -7.45
C GLU A 134 40.57 1.18 -6.56
N ILE A 135 39.24 1.33 -6.49
CA ILE A 135 38.37 0.35 -5.87
C ILE A 135 38.54 -0.87 -6.76
N ARG A 136 39.31 -1.85 -6.26
CA ARG A 136 39.38 -3.17 -6.87
C ARG A 136 37.94 -3.65 -7.00
N ARG A 137 37.46 -3.75 -8.24
CA ARG A 137 36.17 -4.36 -8.56
C ARG A 137 36.18 -5.76 -7.97
N GLU A 138 35.35 -6.01 -6.97
CA GLU A 138 34.93 -7.39 -6.72
C GLU A 138 34.22 -7.86 -7.99
N PRO A 139 34.57 -9.06 -8.51
CA PRO A 139 34.11 -9.48 -9.82
C PRO A 139 32.59 -9.51 -9.84
N ASP A 140 32.07 -8.91 -10.91
CA ASP A 140 30.67 -8.88 -11.30
C ASP A 140 30.01 -10.25 -11.08
N THR A 141 28.75 -10.20 -10.66
CA THR A 141 27.78 -11.30 -10.63
C THR A 141 28.11 -12.32 -11.73
N PRO A 142 28.27 -13.62 -11.41
CA PRO A 142 28.70 -14.61 -12.38
C PRO A 142 27.87 -14.53 -13.65
N VAL A 143 28.56 -14.45 -14.81
CA VAL A 143 27.94 -14.37 -16.13
C VAL A 143 26.94 -15.52 -16.27
N GLY A 144 25.64 -15.19 -16.28
CA GLY A 144 24.55 -16.17 -16.36
C GLY A 144 23.66 -16.28 -15.12
N ALA A 145 23.98 -15.63 -13.99
CA ALA A 145 23.04 -15.56 -12.88
C ALA A 145 21.90 -14.57 -13.17
N PRO A 146 20.65 -14.89 -12.80
CA PRO A 146 19.49 -14.03 -13.06
C PRO A 146 19.65 -12.68 -12.36
N ARG A 147 19.34 -11.58 -13.06
CA ARG A 147 19.32 -10.23 -12.49
C ARG A 147 18.36 -10.19 -11.30
N ALA A 148 18.74 -9.52 -10.23
CA ALA A 148 17.94 -9.44 -9.00
C ALA A 148 16.95 -8.27 -9.06
N ALA A 149 15.78 -8.46 -8.45
CA ALA A 149 14.78 -7.43 -8.27
C ALA A 149 14.22 -7.45 -6.84
N VAL A 150 13.91 -6.29 -6.29
CA VAL A 150 13.11 -6.19 -5.06
C VAL A 150 11.66 -5.99 -5.44
N VAL A 151 10.74 -6.75 -4.87
CA VAL A 151 9.30 -6.64 -5.16
C VAL A 151 8.55 -6.30 -3.88
N LEU A 152 7.84 -5.17 -3.89
CA LEU A 152 6.94 -4.82 -2.79
C LEU A 152 5.69 -5.69 -2.83
N LEU A 153 5.53 -6.54 -1.80
CA LEU A 153 4.49 -7.57 -1.74
C LEU A 153 3.61 -7.39 -0.51
N SER A 154 2.33 -7.07 -0.69
CA SER A 154 1.37 -6.90 0.41
C SER A 154 0.46 -8.12 0.62
N GLY A 155 0.51 -9.11 -0.28
CA GLY A 155 -0.45 -10.22 -0.32
C GLY A 155 -1.75 -9.87 -1.04
N GLY A 156 -1.92 -8.61 -1.45
CA GLY A 156 -3.02 -8.18 -2.30
C GLY A 156 -2.80 -8.51 -3.76
N MET A 157 -3.92 -8.53 -4.51
CA MET A 157 -4.01 -8.86 -5.92
C MET A 157 -2.95 -8.14 -6.78
N ASP A 158 -2.91 -6.80 -6.71
CA ASP A 158 -2.00 -6.01 -7.53
C ASP A 158 -0.52 -6.34 -7.24
N SER A 159 -0.16 -6.52 -5.96
CA SER A 159 1.21 -6.88 -5.59
C SER A 159 1.59 -8.30 -6.03
N ALA A 160 0.64 -9.23 -6.07
CA ALA A 160 0.84 -10.58 -6.59
C ALA A 160 1.11 -10.55 -8.10
N VAL A 161 0.35 -9.76 -8.87
CA VAL A 161 0.57 -9.59 -10.30
C VAL A 161 1.90 -8.88 -10.57
N ALA A 162 2.30 -7.89 -9.75
CA ALA A 162 3.61 -7.24 -9.88
C ALA A 162 4.77 -8.23 -9.68
N LEU A 163 4.67 -9.14 -8.69
CA LEU A 163 5.64 -10.23 -8.50
C LEU A 163 5.66 -11.17 -9.71
N ALA A 164 4.49 -11.56 -10.22
CA ALA A 164 4.41 -12.41 -11.40
C ALA A 164 5.05 -11.76 -12.64
N CYS A 165 4.86 -10.45 -12.85
CA CYS A 165 5.53 -9.71 -13.92
C CYS A 165 7.05 -9.75 -13.77
N ALA A 166 7.58 -9.47 -12.58
CA ALA A 166 9.02 -9.53 -12.33
C ALA A 166 9.61 -10.94 -12.57
N ARG A 167 8.88 -11.99 -12.17
CA ARG A 167 9.24 -13.39 -12.41
C ARG A 167 9.21 -13.75 -13.90
N ALA A 168 8.24 -13.25 -14.65
CA ALA A 168 8.15 -13.45 -16.10
C ALA A 168 9.31 -12.78 -16.87
N GLU A 169 9.90 -11.72 -16.31
CA GLU A 169 11.14 -11.11 -16.81
C GLU A 169 12.41 -11.93 -16.47
N GLY A 170 12.28 -13.09 -15.81
CA GLY A 170 13.41 -13.97 -15.46
C GLY A 170 14.22 -13.49 -14.25
N LEU A 171 13.67 -12.59 -13.44
CA LEU A 171 14.39 -11.94 -12.34
C LEU A 171 14.39 -12.79 -11.06
N ALA A 172 15.51 -12.78 -10.34
CA ALA A 172 15.60 -13.28 -8.97
C ALA A 172 14.88 -12.30 -8.02
N CYS A 173 13.61 -12.60 -7.72
CA CYS A 173 12.73 -11.70 -6.99
C CYS A 173 12.87 -11.83 -5.47
N HIS A 174 13.36 -10.79 -4.81
CA HIS A 174 13.36 -10.64 -3.36
C HIS A 174 12.10 -9.87 -2.92
N ALA A 175 11.10 -10.58 -2.40
CA ALA A 175 9.85 -9.99 -1.93
C ALA A 175 10.03 -9.30 -0.57
N LEU A 176 9.46 -8.10 -0.43
CA LEU A 176 9.45 -7.32 0.80
C LEU A 176 8.02 -6.93 1.18
N SER A 177 7.59 -7.37 2.35
CA SER A 177 6.32 -7.00 2.99
C SER A 177 6.55 -6.05 4.16
N PHE A 178 5.48 -5.36 4.59
CA PHE A 178 5.53 -4.45 5.74
C PHE A 178 4.44 -4.81 6.75
N ASP A 179 4.87 -5.12 7.97
CA ASP A 179 4.02 -5.07 9.16
C ASP A 179 4.12 -3.66 9.73
N TYR A 180 3.18 -2.81 9.33
CA TYR A 180 3.18 -1.40 9.68
C TYR A 180 2.19 -1.01 10.79
N GLY A 181 1.67 -2.01 11.52
CA GLY A 181 0.61 -1.80 12.50
C GLY A 181 -0.78 -1.73 11.90
N GLN A 182 -0.98 -2.30 10.69
CA GLN A 182 -2.31 -2.48 10.11
C GLN A 182 -3.23 -3.32 11.01
N ARG A 183 -4.54 -3.08 10.90
CA ARG A 183 -5.57 -3.69 11.76
C ARG A 183 -5.56 -5.22 11.76
N HIS A 184 -5.32 -5.84 10.61
CA HIS A 184 -5.34 -7.30 10.48
C HIS A 184 -4.04 -7.80 9.86
N ARG A 185 -3.48 -8.86 10.45
CA ARG A 185 -2.22 -9.48 10.00
C ARG A 185 -2.40 -10.54 8.91
N MET A 186 -3.64 -10.85 8.54
CA MET A 186 -3.96 -11.87 7.53
C MET A 186 -3.40 -11.54 6.13
N GLU A 187 -3.20 -10.25 5.83
CA GLU A 187 -2.52 -9.85 4.59
C GLU A 187 -1.06 -10.30 4.56
N LEU A 188 -0.37 -10.36 5.71
CA LEU A 188 1.00 -10.85 5.80
C LEU A 188 1.06 -12.36 5.54
N GLU A 189 0.06 -13.10 6.00
CA GLU A 189 -0.08 -14.53 5.70
C GLU A 189 -0.37 -14.75 4.21
N ALA A 190 -1.24 -13.93 3.61
CA ALA A 190 -1.47 -13.93 2.18
C ALA A 190 -0.17 -13.62 1.40
N ALA A 191 0.61 -12.63 1.83
CA ALA A 191 1.89 -12.29 1.23
C ALA A 191 2.86 -13.48 1.26
N ARG A 192 2.95 -14.21 2.38
CA ARG A 192 3.78 -15.43 2.47
C ARG A 192 3.33 -16.51 1.50
N ARG A 193 2.01 -16.77 1.41
CA ARG A 193 1.46 -17.76 0.47
C ARG A 193 1.74 -17.38 -0.98
N VAL A 194 1.52 -16.12 -1.35
CA VAL A 194 1.78 -15.59 -2.69
C VAL A 194 3.27 -15.66 -3.03
N ALA A 195 4.15 -15.27 -2.12
CA ALA A 195 5.60 -15.34 -2.32
C ALA A 195 6.06 -16.78 -2.59
N GLY A 196 5.56 -17.74 -1.81
CA GLY A 196 5.87 -19.16 -2.00
C GLY A 196 5.32 -19.69 -3.33
N ALA A 197 4.05 -19.44 -3.64
CA ALA A 197 3.39 -19.94 -4.84
C ALA A 197 4.00 -19.39 -6.14
N LEU A 198 4.44 -18.13 -6.15
CA LEU A 198 5.07 -17.49 -7.31
C LEU A 198 6.60 -17.65 -7.36
N GLY A 199 7.19 -18.37 -6.41
CA GLY A 199 8.62 -18.69 -6.41
C GLY A 199 9.53 -17.48 -6.16
N ALA A 200 9.21 -16.62 -5.20
CA ALA A 200 10.12 -15.56 -4.77
C ALA A 200 11.44 -16.16 -4.24
N THR A 201 12.58 -15.59 -4.64
CA THR A 201 13.92 -16.01 -4.20
C THR A 201 14.09 -15.86 -2.70
N SER A 202 13.50 -14.82 -2.11
CA SER A 202 13.38 -14.67 -0.66
C SER A 202 12.15 -13.84 -0.33
N HIS A 203 11.63 -13.97 0.88
CA HIS A 203 10.56 -13.12 1.39
C HIS A 203 10.93 -12.59 2.78
N ALA A 204 10.97 -11.27 2.93
CA ALA A 204 11.21 -10.58 4.20
C ALA A 204 10.00 -9.73 4.59
N THR A 205 9.80 -9.54 5.90
CA THR A 205 8.81 -8.61 6.44
C THR A 205 9.50 -7.57 7.30
N ALA A 206 9.43 -6.30 6.91
CA ALA A 206 9.92 -5.18 7.71
C ALA A 206 8.83 -4.73 8.70
N GLN A 207 9.22 -4.47 9.95
CA GLN A 207 8.32 -3.95 10.97
C GLN A 207 8.52 -2.43 11.11
N ILE A 208 7.46 -1.65 10.92
CA ILE A 208 7.51 -0.18 10.96
C ILE A 208 6.22 0.37 11.57
N ASP A 209 6.22 0.82 12.83
CA ASP A 209 4.97 1.29 13.44
C ASP A 209 4.51 2.65 12.89
N LEU A 210 3.65 2.64 11.85
CA LEU A 210 3.08 3.86 11.27
C LEU A 210 1.91 4.42 12.10
N ARG A 211 1.43 3.70 13.12
CA ARG A 211 0.41 4.21 14.05
C ARG A 211 0.95 5.35 14.89
N ALA A 212 2.26 5.39 15.11
CA ALA A 212 2.95 6.50 15.78
C ALA A 212 2.80 7.84 15.01
N ILE A 213 2.61 7.79 13.68
CA ILE A 213 2.32 8.97 12.85
C ILE A 213 0.81 9.22 12.80
N GLY A 214 0.00 8.16 12.66
CA GLY A 214 -1.46 8.23 12.65
C GLY A 214 -2.05 8.85 11.37
N GLY A 215 -3.29 9.34 11.47
CA GLY A 215 -3.97 10.06 10.39
C GLY A 215 -4.72 9.20 9.36
N SER A 216 -4.91 7.90 9.64
CA SER A 216 -5.63 6.97 8.76
C SER A 216 -6.58 6.05 9.51
N ALA A 217 -7.70 5.68 8.90
CA ALA A 217 -8.56 4.59 9.36
C ALA A 217 -7.84 3.22 9.34
N LEU A 218 -6.76 3.06 8.58
CA LEU A 218 -5.99 1.79 8.54
C LEU A 218 -4.96 1.67 9.66
N THR A 219 -4.61 2.77 10.32
CA THR A 219 -3.59 2.83 11.41
C THR A 219 -4.13 3.42 12.72
N GLY A 220 -5.39 3.88 12.75
CA GLY A 220 -6.07 4.38 13.95
C GLY A 220 -7.42 3.71 14.19
N ASP A 221 -8.24 4.29 15.07
CA ASP A 221 -9.52 3.72 15.52
C ASP A 221 -10.73 4.09 14.65
N ALA A 222 -10.57 5.00 13.68
CA ALA A 222 -11.67 5.48 12.84
C ALA A 222 -12.25 4.36 11.95
N GLU A 223 -13.57 4.24 11.85
CA GLU A 223 -14.19 3.18 11.04
C GLU A 223 -13.78 3.22 9.57
N VAL A 224 -13.62 2.05 8.95
CA VAL A 224 -13.41 1.92 7.51
C VAL A 224 -14.76 2.10 6.82
N PRO A 225 -14.94 3.12 5.95
CA PRO A 225 -16.21 3.35 5.29
C PRO A 225 -16.63 2.18 4.41
N LYS A 226 -17.92 1.86 4.43
CA LYS A 226 -18.56 0.82 3.62
C LYS A 226 -19.60 1.47 2.69
N ASP A 227 -19.76 0.90 1.50
CA ASP A 227 -20.79 1.27 0.52
C ASP A 227 -20.81 2.76 0.12
N ARG A 228 -19.63 3.38 -0.02
CA ARG A 228 -19.54 4.76 -0.49
C ARG A 228 -19.98 4.84 -1.95
N GLY A 229 -20.92 5.74 -2.25
CA GLY A 229 -21.49 5.89 -3.60
C GLY A 229 -20.51 6.43 -4.66
N ARG A 230 -19.51 7.23 -4.26
CA ARG A 230 -18.46 7.73 -5.16
C ARG A 230 -17.08 7.34 -4.65
N ILE A 231 -16.41 6.43 -5.37
CA ILE A 231 -15.01 6.06 -5.15
C ILE A 231 -14.15 7.03 -5.96
N GLY A 232 -13.11 7.62 -5.33
CA GLY A 232 -12.13 8.47 -6.00
C GLY A 232 -12.33 9.99 -5.85
N GLU A 233 -13.31 10.44 -5.05
CA GLU A 233 -13.42 11.85 -4.68
C GLU A 233 -12.60 12.17 -3.42
N GLY A 234 -11.59 13.04 -3.56
CA GLY A 234 -10.73 13.48 -2.47
C GLY A 234 -9.69 12.44 -2.01
N ILE A 235 -8.97 12.76 -0.93
CA ILE A 235 -8.06 11.81 -0.27
C ILE A 235 -8.90 10.99 0.73
N PRO A 236 -8.90 9.65 0.64
CA PRO A 236 -9.79 8.82 1.43
C PRO A 236 -9.25 8.71 2.86
N VAL A 237 -10.12 8.52 3.84
CA VAL A 237 -9.70 8.29 5.25
C VAL A 237 -8.84 7.03 5.42
N THR A 238 -8.86 6.11 4.44
CA THR A 238 -7.99 4.93 4.37
C THR A 238 -6.59 5.25 3.82
N TYR A 239 -6.31 6.51 3.50
CA TYR A 239 -4.97 6.98 3.13
C TYR A 239 -4.07 6.97 4.36
N VAL A 240 -2.93 6.29 4.25
CA VAL A 240 -1.86 6.35 5.24
C VAL A 240 -0.83 7.36 4.72
N PRO A 241 -0.59 8.49 5.40
CA PRO A 241 0.26 9.56 4.90
C PRO A 241 1.63 9.10 4.40
N ALA A 242 1.92 9.35 3.12
CA ALA A 242 3.20 9.08 2.45
C ALA A 242 3.75 7.65 2.63
N ARG A 243 2.87 6.67 2.84
CA ARG A 243 3.25 5.29 3.14
C ARG A 243 4.15 4.69 2.06
N ASN A 244 3.85 4.93 0.78
CA ASN A 244 4.66 4.36 -0.29
C ASN A 244 6.08 4.96 -0.33
N THR A 245 6.27 6.20 0.14
CA THR A 245 7.61 6.79 0.28
C THR A 245 8.46 6.03 1.30
N VAL A 246 7.86 5.67 2.43
CA VAL A 246 8.52 4.84 3.46
C VAL A 246 8.82 3.45 2.92
N PHE A 247 7.88 2.85 2.19
CA PHE A 247 8.09 1.51 1.63
C PHE A 247 9.17 1.47 0.56
N LEU A 248 9.17 2.46 -0.34
CA LEU A 248 10.18 2.58 -1.37
C LEU A 248 11.57 2.87 -0.79
N SER A 249 11.69 3.59 0.34
CA SER A 249 13.00 3.81 0.97
C SER A 249 13.59 2.52 1.58
N PHE A 250 12.76 1.64 2.14
CA PHE A 250 13.19 0.32 2.59
C PHE A 250 13.54 -0.61 1.41
N ALA A 251 12.72 -0.58 0.36
CA ALA A 251 13.01 -1.34 -0.87
C ALA A 251 14.33 -0.90 -1.51
N LEU A 252 14.61 0.41 -1.50
CA LEU A 252 15.86 1.00 -1.97
C LEU A 252 17.07 0.46 -1.20
N ALA A 253 17.01 0.47 0.13
CA ALA A 253 18.08 -0.08 0.97
C ALA A 253 18.28 -1.59 0.74
N LEU A 254 17.19 -2.35 0.59
CA LEU A 254 17.28 -3.78 0.29
C LEU A 254 17.86 -4.03 -1.11
N ALA A 255 17.49 -3.22 -2.11
CA ALA A 255 17.98 -3.34 -3.47
C ALA A 255 19.49 -3.12 -3.53
N GLU A 256 20.00 -2.11 -2.82
CA GLU A 256 21.43 -1.84 -2.68
C GLU A 256 22.19 -3.05 -2.13
N VAL A 257 21.71 -3.62 -1.02
CA VAL A 257 22.35 -4.78 -0.37
C VAL A 257 22.27 -6.05 -1.23
N ARG A 258 21.23 -6.19 -2.06
CA ARG A 258 21.03 -7.35 -2.95
C ARG A 258 21.65 -7.18 -4.33
N GLY A 259 22.25 -6.03 -4.63
CA GLY A 259 22.69 -5.70 -5.98
C GLY A 259 21.56 -5.73 -7.00
N ALA A 260 20.33 -5.44 -6.56
CA ALA A 260 19.15 -5.40 -7.42
C ALA A 260 19.04 -4.05 -8.12
N GLU A 261 18.84 -4.08 -9.43
CA GLU A 261 18.73 -2.88 -10.27
C GLU A 261 17.26 -2.47 -10.49
N ASP A 262 16.32 -3.31 -10.07
CA ASP A 262 14.89 -3.11 -10.31
C ASP A 262 14.11 -3.23 -8.99
N ILE A 263 13.25 -2.25 -8.74
CA ILE A 263 12.26 -2.28 -7.65
C ILE A 263 10.86 -2.30 -8.27
N PHE A 264 10.12 -3.39 -8.06
CA PHE A 264 8.75 -3.51 -8.52
C PHE A 264 7.75 -3.08 -7.45
N ILE A 265 6.78 -2.26 -7.84
CA ILE A 265 5.66 -1.85 -7.00
C ILE A 265 4.34 -1.91 -7.79
N GLY A 266 3.35 -2.59 -7.24
CA GLY A 266 2.02 -2.78 -7.83
C GLY A 266 1.07 -1.59 -7.64
N VAL A 267 1.53 -0.35 -7.86
CA VAL A 267 0.64 0.82 -7.83
C VAL A 267 -0.22 0.90 -9.10
N ASN A 268 -1.46 1.36 -8.95
CA ASN A 268 -2.37 1.68 -10.05
C ASN A 268 -2.78 3.16 -9.96
N ALA A 269 -2.69 3.91 -11.06
CA ALA A 269 -3.11 5.30 -11.13
C ALA A 269 -4.54 5.51 -11.66
N LEU A 270 -5.14 4.51 -12.33
CA LEU A 270 -6.48 4.64 -12.95
C LEU A 270 -7.62 4.46 -11.96
N ASP A 271 -7.49 3.55 -10.99
CA ASP A 271 -8.49 3.35 -9.94
C ASP A 271 -8.33 4.38 -8.81
N TYR A 272 -7.95 5.61 -9.18
CA TYR A 272 -7.45 6.65 -8.29
C TYR A 272 -8.35 6.82 -7.07
N SER A 273 -7.91 6.22 -5.98
CA SER A 273 -8.58 6.34 -4.69
C SER A 273 -8.22 7.65 -4.01
N GLY A 274 -7.34 8.49 -4.57
CA GLY A 274 -6.92 9.77 -3.96
C GLY A 274 -5.43 9.89 -3.64
N TYR A 275 -4.63 8.83 -3.84
CA TYR A 275 -3.30 8.69 -3.25
C TYR A 275 -2.22 9.43 -4.08
N PRO A 276 -1.58 10.48 -3.54
CA PRO A 276 -0.57 11.25 -4.27
C PRO A 276 0.73 10.44 -4.52
N ASP A 277 1.02 9.48 -3.67
CA ASP A 277 2.21 8.62 -3.68
C ASP A 277 2.07 7.35 -4.56
N CYS A 278 1.06 7.33 -5.44
CA CYS A 278 0.86 6.30 -6.47
C CYS A 278 1.03 6.85 -7.89
N ARG A 279 1.24 8.16 -8.06
CA ARG A 279 1.20 8.82 -9.36
C ARG A 279 2.50 8.68 -10.15
N PRO A 280 2.46 8.64 -11.49
CA PRO A 280 3.66 8.53 -12.32
C PRO A 280 4.71 9.62 -12.03
N GLU A 281 4.28 10.87 -11.81
CA GLU A 281 5.20 11.98 -11.51
C GLU A 281 5.92 11.82 -10.18
N TYR A 282 5.24 11.24 -9.18
CA TYR A 282 5.83 10.90 -7.88
C TYR A 282 6.86 9.77 -8.03
N ILE A 283 6.49 8.69 -8.73
CA ILE A 283 7.38 7.55 -8.96
C ILE A 283 8.67 8.01 -9.67
N ALA A 284 8.53 8.82 -10.72
CA ALA A 284 9.67 9.38 -11.45
C ALA A 284 10.53 10.29 -10.56
N ALA A 285 9.93 11.07 -9.65
CA ALA A 285 10.66 11.89 -8.70
C ALA A 285 11.42 11.05 -7.66
N PHE A 286 10.80 9.99 -7.15
CA PHE A 286 11.43 9.05 -6.23
C PHE A 286 12.63 8.35 -6.90
N GLU A 287 12.46 7.86 -8.13
CA GLU A 287 13.54 7.21 -8.88
C GLU A 287 14.75 8.14 -9.07
N ARG A 288 14.51 9.40 -9.47
CA ARG A 288 15.60 10.40 -9.58
C ARG A 288 16.34 10.61 -8.26
N MET A 289 15.61 10.68 -7.15
CA MET A 289 16.21 10.78 -5.81
C MET A 289 17.00 9.52 -5.46
N ALA A 290 16.46 8.34 -5.73
CA ALA A 290 17.06 7.05 -5.40
C ALA A 290 18.44 6.86 -6.07
N ARG A 291 18.61 7.39 -7.30
CA ARG A 291 19.90 7.43 -8.01
C ARG A 291 20.98 8.26 -7.30
N LEU A 292 20.59 9.26 -6.53
CA LEU A 292 21.51 10.09 -5.75
C LEU A 292 21.84 9.49 -4.38
N ALA A 293 20.99 8.57 -3.90
CA ALA A 293 21.02 8.07 -2.53
C ALA A 293 21.81 6.77 -2.36
N THR A 294 22.33 6.18 -3.43
CA THR A 294 22.93 4.83 -3.44
C THR A 294 24.35 4.84 -4.02
N LYS A 295 25.20 3.92 -3.54
CA LYS A 295 26.53 3.69 -4.12
C LYS A 295 26.38 3.21 -5.56
N ALA A 296 25.47 2.27 -5.79
CA ALA A 296 25.16 1.77 -7.14
C ALA A 296 24.78 2.93 -8.09
N GLY A 297 23.94 3.87 -7.64
CA GLY A 297 23.55 5.04 -8.42
C GLY A 297 24.72 5.95 -8.79
N VAL A 298 25.58 6.31 -7.82
CA VAL A 298 26.72 7.22 -8.06
C VAL A 298 27.87 6.56 -8.84
N GLU A 299 27.97 5.23 -8.82
CA GLU A 299 28.95 4.45 -9.59
C GLU A 299 28.45 4.04 -10.99
N GLY A 300 27.30 4.56 -11.43
CA GLY A 300 26.79 4.35 -12.80
C GLY A 300 25.98 3.08 -13.01
N ARG A 301 25.48 2.46 -11.93
CA ARG A 301 24.53 1.32 -11.95
C ARG A 301 23.19 1.74 -11.33
N PRO A 302 22.47 2.70 -11.94
CA PRO A 302 21.25 3.24 -11.36
C PRO A 302 20.14 2.20 -11.35
N LEU A 303 19.39 2.16 -10.26
CA LEU A 303 18.15 1.39 -10.19
C LEU A 303 17.01 2.04 -10.99
N SER A 304 16.00 1.22 -11.29
CA SER A 304 14.73 1.61 -11.89
C SER A 304 13.55 1.18 -11.03
N ILE A 305 12.53 2.05 -10.93
CA ILE A 305 11.26 1.73 -10.28
C ILE A 305 10.29 1.23 -11.34
N ARG A 306 9.91 -0.04 -11.24
CA ARG A 306 9.06 -0.77 -12.20
C ARG A 306 7.61 -0.76 -11.70
N THR A 307 6.73 -0.14 -12.48
CA THR A 307 5.29 0.01 -12.15
C THR A 307 4.39 -0.65 -13.20
N PRO A 308 4.45 -1.99 -13.36
CA PRO A 308 3.83 -2.70 -14.49
C PRO A 308 2.31 -2.55 -14.58
N LEU A 309 1.65 -2.07 -13.51
CA LEU A 309 0.20 -1.97 -13.41
C LEU A 309 -0.32 -0.53 -13.47
N ILE A 310 0.56 0.48 -13.52
CA ILE A 310 0.19 1.87 -13.25
C ILE A 310 -0.90 2.42 -14.17
N ALA A 311 -0.93 1.96 -15.42
CA ALA A 311 -1.86 2.38 -16.45
C ALA A 311 -2.87 1.27 -16.83
N LEU A 312 -2.93 0.17 -16.08
CA LEU A 312 -3.87 -0.91 -16.36
C LEU A 312 -5.20 -0.69 -15.62
N PRO A 313 -6.36 -0.84 -16.29
CA PRO A 313 -7.62 -0.93 -15.57
C PRO A 313 -7.62 -2.20 -14.71
N LYS A 314 -8.44 -2.25 -13.65
CA LYS A 314 -8.49 -3.41 -12.75
C LYS A 314 -8.75 -4.73 -13.48
N ALA A 315 -9.64 -4.75 -14.48
CA ALA A 315 -9.86 -5.90 -15.34
C ALA A 315 -8.59 -6.32 -16.12
N GLY A 316 -7.77 -5.35 -16.57
CA GLY A 316 -6.48 -5.59 -17.21
C GLY A 316 -5.47 -6.22 -16.27
N ILE A 317 -5.41 -5.78 -15.00
CA ILE A 317 -4.57 -6.39 -13.97
C ILE A 317 -4.97 -7.86 -13.74
N ILE A 318 -6.27 -8.14 -13.68
CA ILE A 318 -6.79 -9.50 -13.50
C ILE A 318 -6.41 -10.39 -14.68
N ARG A 319 -6.67 -9.94 -15.92
CA ARG A 319 -6.27 -10.68 -17.13
C ARG A 319 -4.77 -10.95 -17.17
N LYS A 320 -3.95 -9.94 -16.82
CA LYS A 320 -2.49 -10.10 -16.75
C LYS A 320 -2.07 -11.12 -15.69
N GLY A 321 -2.71 -11.11 -14.52
CA GLY A 321 -2.44 -12.11 -13.49
C GLY A 321 -2.81 -13.52 -13.94
N LEU A 322 -3.96 -13.71 -14.60
CA LEU A 322 -4.36 -15.01 -15.15
C LEU A 322 -3.38 -15.51 -16.22
N GLU A 323 -2.97 -14.63 -17.15
CA GLU A 323 -1.94 -14.91 -18.17
C GLU A 323 -0.64 -15.40 -17.54
N LEU A 324 -0.25 -14.82 -16.40
CA LEU A 324 0.97 -15.15 -15.66
C LEU A 324 0.80 -16.25 -14.61
N GLY A 325 -0.36 -16.91 -14.54
CA GLY A 325 -0.61 -18.02 -13.62
C GLY A 325 -0.79 -17.62 -12.15
N VAL A 326 -1.20 -16.38 -11.85
CA VAL A 326 -1.51 -15.93 -10.48
C VAL A 326 -2.78 -16.60 -9.99
N ASP A 327 -2.67 -17.38 -8.92
CA ASP A 327 -3.84 -17.86 -8.18
C ASP A 327 -4.41 -16.75 -7.29
N PHE A 328 -5.50 -16.13 -7.77
CA PHE A 328 -6.17 -15.06 -7.05
C PHE A 328 -6.89 -15.50 -5.77
N ALA A 329 -7.07 -16.81 -5.53
CA ALA A 329 -7.62 -17.32 -4.28
C ALA A 329 -6.63 -17.16 -3.11
N LEU A 330 -5.33 -17.06 -3.39
CA LEU A 330 -4.29 -16.84 -2.37
C LEU A 330 -4.25 -15.40 -1.85
N THR A 331 -4.81 -14.47 -2.61
CA THR A 331 -4.66 -13.02 -2.41
C THR A 331 -5.71 -12.45 -1.44
N HIS A 332 -5.36 -11.35 -0.77
CA HIS A 332 -6.24 -10.64 0.15
C HIS A 332 -6.32 -9.15 -0.15
N SER A 333 -7.52 -8.62 -0.38
CA SER A 333 -7.73 -7.20 -0.70
C SER A 333 -8.60 -6.46 0.31
N CYS A 334 -9.32 -7.15 1.20
CA CYS A 334 -10.33 -6.52 2.05
C CYS A 334 -9.69 -5.65 3.14
N TYR A 335 -10.23 -4.46 3.37
CA TYR A 335 -9.75 -3.58 4.46
C TYR A 335 -10.36 -3.92 5.83
N ASP A 336 -11.51 -4.58 5.84
CA ASP A 336 -12.27 -4.89 7.06
C ASP A 336 -12.92 -6.28 6.94
N PRO A 337 -12.12 -7.36 6.97
CA PRO A 337 -12.57 -8.74 6.77
C PRO A 337 -13.43 -9.25 7.93
N LEU A 338 -14.41 -10.07 7.60
CA LEU A 338 -15.25 -10.78 8.58
C LEU A 338 -14.49 -11.98 9.14
N ALA A 339 -14.70 -12.35 10.40
CA ALA A 339 -14.18 -13.61 10.94
C ALA A 339 -14.75 -14.82 10.14
N PRO A 340 -13.94 -15.82 9.77
CA PRO A 340 -12.52 -16.05 10.10
C PRO A 340 -11.49 -15.52 9.07
N GLY A 341 -11.79 -14.44 8.35
CA GLY A 341 -10.93 -13.82 7.33
C GLY A 341 -11.58 -13.67 5.95
N ARG A 342 -12.91 -13.77 5.85
CA ARG A 342 -13.62 -13.60 4.57
C ARG A 342 -13.71 -12.13 4.20
N PRO A 343 -13.63 -11.77 2.91
CA PRO A 343 -13.81 -10.39 2.49
C PRO A 343 -15.22 -9.89 2.85
N CYS A 344 -15.37 -8.65 3.31
CA CYS A 344 -16.69 -8.12 3.68
C CYS A 344 -17.61 -7.83 2.49
N GLY A 345 -17.06 -7.75 1.27
CA GLY A 345 -17.83 -7.47 0.06
C GLY A 345 -18.28 -6.02 -0.12
N ARG A 346 -18.02 -5.14 0.86
CA ARG A 346 -18.63 -3.79 0.97
C ARG A 346 -17.63 -2.63 1.07
N CYS A 347 -16.37 -2.88 1.40
CA CYS A 347 -15.34 -1.84 1.39
C CYS A 347 -14.87 -1.55 -0.04
N ASP A 348 -14.31 -0.36 -0.29
CA ASP A 348 -13.86 0.06 -1.63
C ASP A 348 -12.96 -0.98 -2.31
N ALA A 349 -12.03 -1.58 -1.57
CA ALA A 349 -11.15 -2.63 -2.13
C ALA A 349 -11.92 -3.90 -2.56
N CYS A 350 -12.98 -4.30 -1.85
CA CYS A 350 -13.83 -5.41 -2.27
C CYS A 350 -14.65 -5.04 -3.50
N LEU A 351 -15.21 -3.83 -3.53
CA LEU A 351 -16.02 -3.35 -4.64
C LEU A 351 -15.20 -3.24 -5.93
N LEU A 352 -14.00 -2.64 -5.85
CA LEU A 352 -13.06 -2.53 -6.97
C LEU A 352 -12.62 -3.90 -7.48
N ARG A 353 -12.30 -4.83 -6.58
CA ARG A 353 -11.94 -6.20 -6.95
C ARG A 353 -13.07 -6.90 -7.69
N ARG A 354 -14.28 -6.95 -7.10
CA ARG A 354 -15.46 -7.60 -7.71
C ARG A 354 -15.80 -7.01 -9.07
N ARG A 355 -15.78 -5.67 -9.16
CA ARG A 355 -15.99 -4.96 -10.43
C ARG A 355 -14.94 -5.35 -11.47
N GLY A 356 -13.67 -5.39 -11.08
CA GLY A 356 -12.58 -5.82 -11.96
C GLY A 356 -12.77 -7.24 -12.49
N PHE A 357 -13.17 -8.19 -11.65
CA PHE A 357 -13.45 -9.58 -12.07
C PHE A 357 -14.63 -9.65 -13.02
N ALA A 358 -15.72 -8.95 -12.71
CA ALA A 358 -16.89 -8.86 -13.58
C ALA A 358 -16.54 -8.27 -14.95
N GLU A 359 -15.80 -7.16 -14.99
CA GLU A 359 -15.32 -6.54 -16.24
C GLU A 359 -14.28 -7.40 -16.99
N ALA A 360 -13.53 -8.24 -16.27
CA ALA A 360 -12.63 -9.21 -16.87
C ALA A 360 -13.36 -10.40 -17.52
N GLY A 361 -14.64 -10.62 -17.18
CA GLY A 361 -15.42 -11.77 -17.63
C GLY A 361 -15.07 -13.06 -16.90
N VAL A 362 -14.54 -12.98 -15.67
CA VAL A 362 -14.05 -14.13 -14.89
C VAL A 362 -14.65 -14.07 -13.48
N ALA A 363 -15.00 -15.23 -12.92
CA ALA A 363 -15.48 -15.32 -11.54
C ALA A 363 -14.36 -14.99 -10.54
N ASP A 364 -14.65 -14.17 -9.54
CA ASP A 364 -13.73 -13.95 -8.42
C ASP A 364 -13.71 -15.19 -7.52
N PRO A 365 -12.54 -15.82 -7.25
CA PRO A 365 -12.47 -17.02 -6.43
C PRO A 365 -12.73 -16.78 -4.93
N LEU A 366 -12.82 -15.52 -4.48
CA LEU A 366 -13.02 -15.26 -3.04
C LEU A 366 -14.48 -15.45 -2.59
N PRO A 367 -14.71 -16.05 -1.41
CA PRO A 367 -16.05 -16.28 -0.89
C PRO A 367 -16.61 -15.02 -0.22
N TYR A 368 -17.37 -14.23 -0.98
CA TYR A 368 -18.10 -13.08 -0.46
C TYR A 368 -19.37 -13.50 0.31
N PRO A 369 -19.79 -12.73 1.32
CA PRO A 369 -21.13 -12.86 1.90
C PRO A 369 -22.21 -12.70 0.83
N GLY A 370 -23.27 -13.51 0.93
CA GLY A 370 -24.45 -13.44 0.05
C GLY A 370 -25.30 -12.22 0.28
#